data_AF-A0A2N2MPN7-F1
#
_entry.id   AF-A0A2N2MPN7-F1
#
_cell.length_a   1.000
_cell.length_b   1.000
_cell.length_c   1.000
_cell.angle_alpha   90.00
_cell.angle_beta   90.00
_cell.angle_gamma   90.00
#
_symmetry.space_group_name_H-M   'P 1'
#
loop_
_entity.id
_entity.type
_entity.pdbx_description
1 polymer ?
#
loop_
_entity_poly.entity_id
_entity_poly.type
_entity_poly.pdbx_seq_one_letter_code
_entity_poly.pdbx_strand_id
1 'polypeptide(L)'
;NLTNISITPVHVAFEEACKKAQERGMRVSGSELVGLAPLKVFTDAGKYFLKKQNRSVGVSEAELIKIAVKSLGLDDLKPFNPQEKIIEYVLNENTGKKLMDMSCSAFADETASESPAPGGGSIAAYMGALGISLGTMVANLSSHKAGWDDRWEEFSDWAEKGQKLNAELIHLVDEDTRAFNKIMDAFSLPKGNDEEKAARTAAIQEATRYAIEIPFMVMKKSYAALEILKAMAETGNPNSVSDAGVGALAVRSAVMGAFLNVKINASGLNDK
;
A
#
# COMPACT_ATOMS: atom_id res chain seq x y z
N ASN A 1 -31.08 1.29 -6.37
CA ASN A 1 -30.40 2.20 -5.42
C ASN A 1 -29.96 1.44 -4.21
N LEU A 2 -28.66 1.43 -3.92
CA LEU A 2 -28.11 0.87 -2.68
C LEU A 2 -27.97 2.00 -1.67
N THR A 3 -28.79 1.97 -0.61
CA THR A 3 -28.83 3.02 0.41
C THR A 3 -27.74 2.86 1.46
N ASN A 4 -27.26 1.62 1.68
CA ASN A 4 -26.14 1.34 2.58
C ASN A 4 -25.30 0.16 2.04
N ILE A 5 -24.16 0.48 1.45
CA ILE A 5 -23.22 -0.49 0.88
C ILE A 5 -22.54 -1.39 1.92
N SER A 6 -22.58 -1.03 3.20
CA SER A 6 -22.04 -1.87 4.29
C SER A 6 -23.00 -2.99 4.69
N ILE A 7 -24.31 -2.81 4.45
CA ILE A 7 -25.34 -3.83 4.72
C ILE A 7 -25.57 -4.67 3.46
N THR A 8 -25.62 -4.03 2.30
CA THR A 8 -25.79 -4.72 1.00
C THR A 8 -24.68 -4.28 0.05
N PRO A 9 -23.57 -5.02 -0.01
CA PRO A 9 -22.48 -4.74 -0.93
C PRO A 9 -22.94 -4.83 -2.39
N VAL A 10 -22.26 -4.07 -3.27
CA VAL A 10 -22.60 -4.00 -4.71
C VAL A 10 -22.55 -5.37 -5.38
N HIS A 11 -21.53 -6.17 -5.09
CA HIS A 11 -21.39 -7.50 -5.67
C HIS A 11 -22.51 -8.46 -5.23
N VAL A 12 -23.00 -8.36 -3.99
CA VAL A 12 -24.14 -9.16 -3.50
C VAL A 12 -25.42 -8.79 -4.24
N ALA A 13 -25.69 -7.48 -4.38
CA ALA A 13 -26.87 -7.00 -5.11
C ALA A 13 -26.83 -7.40 -6.60
N PHE A 14 -25.65 -7.30 -7.23
CA PHE A 14 -25.45 -7.72 -8.61
C PHE A 14 -25.67 -9.22 -8.80
N GLU A 15 -25.11 -10.06 -7.92
CA GLU A 15 -25.29 -11.51 -8.03
C GLU A 15 -26.72 -11.95 -7.79
N GLU A 16 -27.44 -11.35 -6.84
CA GLU A 16 -28.85 -11.66 -6.63
C GLU A 16 -29.69 -11.25 -7.86
N ALA A 17 -29.39 -10.11 -8.49
CA ALA A 17 -30.04 -9.71 -9.74
C ALA A 17 -29.75 -10.71 -10.88
N CYS A 18 -28.48 -11.12 -11.05
CA CYS A 18 -28.07 -12.13 -12.02
C CYS A 18 -28.80 -13.47 -11.80
N LYS A 19 -28.85 -13.93 -10.55
CA LYS A 19 -29.57 -15.15 -10.16
C LYS A 19 -31.06 -15.06 -10.51
N LYS A 20 -31.73 -13.95 -10.17
CA LYS A 20 -33.16 -13.74 -10.46
C LYS A 20 -33.46 -13.65 -11.96
N ALA A 21 -32.54 -13.12 -12.75
CA ALA A 21 -32.64 -13.12 -14.21
C ALA A 21 -32.50 -14.54 -14.78
N GLN A 22 -31.51 -15.30 -14.29
CA GLN A 22 -31.26 -16.67 -14.73
C GLN A 22 -32.43 -17.61 -14.40
N GLU A 23 -33.05 -17.46 -13.22
CA GLU A 23 -34.30 -18.17 -12.85
C GLU A 23 -35.45 -17.95 -13.85
N ARG A 24 -35.38 -16.90 -14.67
CA ARG A 24 -36.36 -16.55 -15.71
C ARG A 24 -35.86 -16.81 -17.13
N GLY A 25 -34.73 -17.51 -17.28
CA GLY A 25 -34.12 -17.79 -18.59
C GLY A 25 -33.48 -16.56 -19.26
N MET A 26 -33.25 -15.47 -18.51
CA MET A 26 -32.60 -14.27 -19.01
C MET A 26 -31.12 -14.25 -18.59
N ARG A 27 -30.27 -13.67 -19.44
CA ARG A 27 -28.86 -13.42 -19.15
C ARG A 27 -28.63 -11.94 -18.90
N VAL A 28 -27.99 -11.62 -17.77
CA VAL A 28 -27.49 -10.25 -17.53
C VAL A 28 -26.25 -10.02 -18.40
N SER A 29 -26.22 -8.89 -19.10
CA SER A 29 -25.18 -8.55 -20.09
C SER A 29 -24.22 -7.46 -19.63
N GLY A 30 -24.29 -7.06 -18.35
CA GLY A 30 -23.40 -6.05 -17.76
C GLY A 30 -24.10 -5.21 -16.69
N SER A 31 -23.39 -4.23 -16.16
CA SER A 31 -23.95 -3.22 -15.26
C SER A 31 -23.31 -1.84 -15.51
N GLU A 32 -23.94 -0.79 -14.99
CA GLU A 32 -23.39 0.57 -15.05
C GLU A 32 -23.43 1.20 -13.66
N LEU A 33 -22.31 1.82 -13.28
CA LEU A 33 -22.26 2.73 -12.15
C LEU A 33 -22.65 4.15 -12.60
N VAL A 34 -23.74 4.66 -12.05
CA VAL A 34 -24.15 6.06 -12.23
C VAL A 34 -23.53 6.90 -11.10
N GLY A 35 -22.71 7.89 -11.47
CA GLY A 35 -21.99 8.74 -10.52
C GLY A 35 -20.64 8.18 -10.09
N LEU A 36 -20.30 8.37 -8.80
CA LEU A 36 -19.06 7.94 -8.16
C LEU A 36 -19.35 6.92 -7.05
N ALA A 37 -18.41 6.02 -6.78
CA ALA A 37 -18.49 5.11 -5.64
C ALA A 37 -17.16 5.08 -4.85
N PRO A 38 -17.19 4.77 -3.54
CA PRO A 38 -15.98 4.61 -2.75
C PRO A 38 -15.11 3.46 -3.27
N LEU A 39 -13.79 3.59 -3.18
CA LEU A 39 -12.78 2.58 -3.51
C LEU A 39 -13.07 1.24 -2.85
N LYS A 40 -13.57 1.28 -1.61
CA LYS A 40 -13.97 0.08 -0.86
C LYS A 40 -14.97 -0.80 -1.61
N VAL A 41 -15.88 -0.21 -2.40
CA VAL A 41 -16.86 -0.97 -3.20
C VAL A 41 -16.16 -1.90 -4.19
N PHE A 42 -15.13 -1.39 -4.86
CA PHE A 42 -14.39 -2.12 -5.88
C PHE A 42 -13.43 -3.12 -5.26
N THR A 43 -12.73 -2.75 -4.20
CA THR A 43 -11.81 -3.67 -3.52
C THR A 43 -12.57 -4.84 -2.86
N ASP A 44 -13.71 -4.59 -2.21
CA ASP A 44 -14.55 -5.64 -1.63
C ASP A 44 -15.12 -6.57 -2.73
N ALA A 45 -15.60 -6.02 -3.84
CA ALA A 45 -16.08 -6.81 -4.98
C ALA A 45 -14.96 -7.63 -5.62
N GLY A 46 -13.77 -7.05 -5.81
CA GLY A 46 -12.60 -7.74 -6.35
C GLY A 46 -12.21 -8.94 -5.49
N LYS A 47 -12.13 -8.74 -4.17
CA LYS A 47 -11.86 -9.83 -3.21
C LYS A 47 -12.94 -10.90 -3.24
N TYR A 48 -14.22 -10.50 -3.29
CA TYR A 48 -15.34 -11.42 -3.37
C TYR A 48 -15.24 -12.36 -4.58
N PHE A 49 -15.02 -11.80 -5.77
CA PHE A 49 -14.93 -12.59 -7.00
C PHE A 49 -13.64 -13.42 -7.11
N LEU A 50 -12.53 -12.97 -6.52
CA LEU A 50 -11.31 -13.78 -6.41
C LEU A 50 -11.53 -15.00 -5.51
N LYS A 51 -12.16 -14.82 -4.34
CA LYS A 51 -12.51 -15.95 -3.46
C LYS A 51 -13.42 -16.95 -4.14
N LYS A 52 -14.41 -16.49 -4.91
CA LYS A 52 -15.30 -17.37 -5.71
C LYS A 52 -14.54 -18.20 -6.76
N GLN A 53 -13.38 -17.72 -7.21
CA GLN A 53 -12.50 -18.42 -8.15
C GLN A 53 -11.43 -19.27 -7.46
N ASN A 54 -11.43 -19.39 -6.13
CA ASN A 54 -10.35 -19.96 -5.33
C ASN A 54 -8.99 -19.31 -5.66
N ARG A 55 -8.97 -17.98 -5.73
CA ARG A 55 -7.76 -17.21 -6.02
C ARG A 55 -7.39 -16.27 -4.88
N SER A 56 -6.09 -16.05 -4.75
CA SER A 56 -5.54 -15.14 -3.74
C SER A 56 -6.14 -13.75 -3.83
N VAL A 57 -6.52 -13.21 -2.67
CA VAL A 57 -6.97 -11.81 -2.52
C VAL A 57 -5.82 -10.84 -2.25
N GLY A 58 -4.62 -11.36 -2.00
CA GLY A 58 -3.40 -10.58 -1.74
C GLY A 58 -2.73 -10.03 -3.01
N VAL A 59 -3.53 -9.49 -3.93
CA VAL A 59 -3.09 -8.85 -5.17
C VAL A 59 -3.12 -7.32 -5.01
N SER A 60 -2.57 -6.59 -5.99
CA SER A 60 -2.58 -5.14 -5.97
C SER A 60 -4.00 -4.57 -6.01
N GLU A 61 -4.18 -3.37 -5.47
CA GLU A 61 -5.45 -2.65 -5.53
C GLU A 61 -5.96 -2.49 -6.98
N ALA A 62 -5.07 -2.16 -7.91
CA ALA A 62 -5.40 -2.07 -9.33
C ALA A 62 -5.93 -3.40 -9.90
N GLU A 63 -5.38 -4.54 -9.48
CA GLU A 63 -5.90 -5.84 -9.89
C GLU A 63 -7.25 -6.14 -9.23
N LEU A 64 -7.46 -5.79 -7.95
CA LEU A 64 -8.78 -5.91 -7.31
C LEU A 64 -9.85 -5.10 -8.04
N ILE A 65 -9.55 -3.84 -8.39
CA ILE A 65 -10.46 -2.98 -9.15
C ILE A 65 -10.74 -3.60 -10.52
N LYS A 66 -9.71 -4.06 -11.23
CA LYS A 66 -9.86 -4.70 -12.54
C LYS A 66 -10.75 -5.94 -12.47
N ILE A 67 -10.57 -6.80 -11.46
CA ILE A 67 -11.43 -7.96 -11.25
C ILE A 67 -12.87 -7.51 -10.96
N ALA A 68 -13.06 -6.52 -10.09
CA ALA A 68 -14.39 -6.00 -9.80
C ALA A 68 -15.09 -5.46 -11.06
N VAL A 69 -14.40 -4.64 -11.86
CA VAL A 69 -14.92 -4.07 -13.11
C VAL A 69 -15.36 -5.18 -14.06
N LYS A 70 -14.50 -6.18 -14.29
CA LYS A 70 -14.81 -7.29 -15.20
C LYS A 70 -15.92 -8.19 -14.67
N SER A 71 -15.91 -8.52 -13.39
CA SER A 71 -16.90 -9.44 -12.81
C SER A 71 -18.28 -8.81 -12.61
N LEU A 72 -18.35 -7.49 -12.42
CA LEU A 72 -19.60 -6.74 -12.37
C LEU A 72 -20.08 -6.29 -13.77
N GLY A 73 -19.27 -6.47 -14.82
CA GLY A 73 -19.58 -6.01 -16.17
C GLY A 73 -19.71 -4.48 -16.26
N LEU A 74 -18.93 -3.75 -15.46
CA LEU A 74 -18.99 -2.28 -15.38
C LEU A 74 -18.46 -1.58 -16.64
N ASP A 75 -17.72 -2.31 -17.48
CA ASP A 75 -17.18 -1.85 -18.73
C ASP A 75 -17.88 -2.42 -19.98
N ASP A 76 -18.99 -3.13 -19.81
CA ASP A 76 -19.73 -3.77 -20.92
C ASP A 76 -20.48 -2.76 -21.81
N LEU A 77 -20.95 -1.65 -21.23
CA LEU A 77 -21.65 -0.59 -21.98
C LEU A 77 -20.71 0.50 -22.51
N LYS A 78 -19.69 0.86 -21.72
CA LYS A 78 -18.65 1.85 -22.05
C LYS A 78 -17.41 1.61 -21.20
N PRO A 79 -16.21 2.07 -21.61
CA PRO A 79 -15.01 1.92 -20.81
C PRO A 79 -15.19 2.47 -19.39
N PHE A 80 -14.79 1.68 -18.39
CA PHE A 80 -14.75 2.11 -17.00
C PHE A 80 -13.40 2.79 -16.73
N ASN A 81 -13.40 4.10 -16.44
CA ASN A 81 -12.22 4.83 -16.01
C ASN A 81 -12.21 4.97 -14.47
N PRO A 82 -11.33 4.26 -13.72
CA PRO A 82 -11.26 4.37 -12.27
C PRO A 82 -10.98 5.80 -11.78
N GLN A 83 -10.19 6.58 -12.52
CA GLN A 83 -9.83 7.96 -12.14
C GLN A 83 -11.03 8.91 -12.14
N GLU A 84 -12.09 8.59 -12.88
CA GLU A 84 -13.32 9.40 -12.96
C GLU A 84 -14.48 8.81 -12.16
N LYS A 85 -14.33 7.60 -11.61
CA LYS A 85 -15.44 6.83 -10.99
C LYS A 85 -15.21 6.48 -9.53
N ILE A 86 -13.97 6.48 -9.07
CA ILE A 86 -13.61 6.18 -7.69
C ILE A 86 -13.39 7.50 -6.94
N ILE A 87 -14.15 7.71 -5.85
CA ILE A 87 -14.14 8.96 -5.08
C ILE A 87 -12.72 9.32 -4.61
N GLU A 88 -12.02 8.36 -4.01
CA GLU A 88 -10.68 8.54 -3.45
C GLU A 88 -9.64 8.88 -4.52
N TYR A 89 -9.82 8.38 -5.75
CA TYR A 89 -8.91 8.69 -6.86
C TYR A 89 -9.14 10.12 -7.35
N VAL A 90 -10.41 10.51 -7.57
CA VAL A 90 -10.79 11.88 -7.93
C VAL A 90 -10.29 12.90 -6.90
N LEU A 91 -10.33 12.57 -5.60
CA LEU A 91 -9.83 13.44 -4.54
C LEU A 91 -8.30 13.55 -4.52
N ASN A 92 -7.59 12.49 -4.94
CA ASN A 92 -6.13 12.42 -4.89
C ASN A 92 -5.43 13.08 -6.08
N GLU A 93 -6.12 13.37 -7.19
CA GLU A 93 -5.53 14.04 -8.37
C GLU A 93 -4.89 15.41 -8.04
N ASN A 94 -5.27 16.04 -6.93
CA ASN A 94 -4.74 17.34 -6.49
C ASN A 94 -3.65 17.24 -5.42
N THR A 95 -3.20 16.04 -5.05
CA THR A 95 -2.07 15.87 -4.13
C THR A 95 -0.78 15.99 -4.93
N GLY A 96 0.12 16.91 -4.55
CA GLY A 96 1.34 17.21 -5.30
C GLY A 96 2.21 15.99 -5.61
N LYS A 97 3.23 16.17 -6.47
CA LYS A 97 4.11 15.09 -6.95
C LYS A 97 4.65 14.23 -5.80
N LYS A 98 4.40 12.92 -5.86
CA LYS A 98 4.96 11.94 -4.92
C LYS A 98 6.24 11.34 -5.51
N LEU A 99 7.14 10.92 -4.64
CA LEU A 99 8.33 10.16 -5.04
C LEU A 99 7.92 8.81 -5.64
N MET A 100 6.87 8.21 -5.10
CA MET A 100 6.35 6.93 -5.57
C MET A 100 5.71 6.97 -6.96
N ASP A 101 5.47 8.16 -7.51
CA ASP A 101 4.98 8.34 -8.88
C ASP A 101 6.14 8.38 -9.91
N MET A 102 7.39 8.43 -9.46
CA MET A 102 8.57 8.45 -10.31
C MET A 102 8.86 7.06 -10.91
N SER A 103 9.52 7.03 -12.07
CA SER A 103 10.12 5.78 -12.56
C SER A 103 11.28 5.37 -11.66
N CYS A 104 11.64 4.08 -11.64
CA CYS A 104 12.79 3.60 -10.86
C CYS A 104 14.09 4.34 -11.21
N SER A 105 14.29 4.68 -12.49
CA SER A 105 15.45 5.46 -12.94
C SER A 105 15.39 6.90 -12.40
N ALA A 106 14.24 7.57 -12.54
CA ALA A 106 14.09 8.94 -12.04
C ALA A 106 14.22 9.02 -10.51
N PHE A 107 13.70 8.04 -9.78
CA PHE A 107 13.86 7.96 -8.32
C PHE A 107 15.33 7.78 -7.93
N ALA A 108 16.08 6.95 -8.66
CA ALA A 108 17.52 6.77 -8.43
C ALA A 108 18.32 8.04 -8.76
N ASP A 109 18.01 8.70 -9.89
CA ASP A 109 18.65 9.95 -10.29
C ASP A 109 18.36 11.08 -9.29
N GLU A 110 17.11 11.20 -8.82
CA GLU A 110 16.71 12.16 -7.80
C GLU A 110 17.43 11.90 -6.47
N THR A 111 17.54 10.63 -6.04
CA THR A 111 18.30 10.24 -4.83
C THR A 111 19.78 10.59 -4.93
N ALA A 112 20.35 10.52 -6.14
CA ALA A 112 21.76 10.84 -6.40
C ALA A 112 22.02 12.34 -6.65
N SER A 113 20.98 13.18 -6.63
CA SER A 113 21.06 14.61 -6.90
C SER A 113 21.55 15.42 -5.70
N GLU A 114 21.64 16.75 -5.86
CA GLU A 114 21.90 17.69 -4.76
C GLU A 114 20.65 17.96 -3.89
N SER A 115 19.52 17.33 -4.21
CA SER A 115 18.29 17.45 -3.42
C SER A 115 18.47 16.80 -2.03
N PRO A 116 18.02 17.45 -0.95
CA PRO A 116 18.11 16.87 0.40
C PRO A 116 17.11 15.72 0.63
N ALA A 117 16.15 15.50 -0.28
CA ALA A 117 15.21 14.39 -0.25
C ALA A 117 14.89 13.89 -1.68
N PRO A 118 14.74 12.58 -1.92
CA PRO A 118 14.65 11.48 -0.96
C PRO A 118 16.00 11.15 -0.30
N GLY A 119 15.95 10.91 1.01
CA GLY A 119 17.12 10.55 1.81
C GLY A 119 17.17 9.07 2.18
N GLY A 120 18.08 8.72 3.09
CA GLY A 120 18.25 7.34 3.57
C GLY A 120 16.99 6.74 4.21
N GLY A 121 16.11 7.55 4.79
CA GLY A 121 14.82 7.12 5.35
C GLY A 121 13.86 6.63 4.27
N SER A 122 13.62 7.43 3.22
CA SER A 122 12.86 7.04 2.02
C SER A 122 13.41 5.76 1.38
N ILE A 123 14.74 5.64 1.25
CA ILE A 123 15.37 4.42 0.69
C ILE A 123 15.15 3.21 1.60
N ALA A 124 15.28 3.38 2.92
CA ALA A 124 14.99 2.29 3.86
C ALA A 124 13.54 1.82 3.77
N ALA A 125 12.58 2.75 3.67
CA ALA A 125 11.17 2.44 3.48
C ALA A 125 10.95 1.64 2.18
N TYR A 126 11.54 2.09 1.06
CA TYR A 126 11.37 1.43 -0.22
C TYR A 126 12.07 0.06 -0.30
N MET A 127 13.25 -0.10 0.32
CA MET A 127 13.87 -1.41 0.48
C MET A 127 12.96 -2.37 1.25
N GLY A 128 12.29 -1.89 2.29
CA GLY A 128 11.29 -2.67 3.03
C GLY A 128 10.13 -3.07 2.13
N ALA A 129 9.59 -2.12 1.36
CA ALA A 129 8.50 -2.34 0.42
C ALA A 129 8.84 -3.41 -0.62
N LEU A 130 10.01 -3.32 -1.27
CA LEU A 130 10.50 -4.30 -2.24
C LEU A 130 10.72 -5.68 -1.60
N GLY A 131 11.28 -5.69 -0.39
CA GLY A 131 11.52 -6.93 0.34
C GLY A 131 10.22 -7.68 0.68
N ILE A 132 9.19 -6.98 1.15
CA ILE A 132 7.88 -7.61 1.38
C ILE A 132 7.12 -7.91 0.08
N SER A 133 7.35 -7.17 -1.00
CA SER A 133 6.81 -7.51 -2.33
C SER A 133 7.27 -8.89 -2.78
N LEU A 134 8.53 -9.26 -2.53
CA LEU A 134 9.03 -10.61 -2.82
C LEU A 134 8.31 -11.67 -1.98
N GLY A 135 8.15 -11.46 -0.67
CA GLY A 135 7.38 -12.39 0.17
C GLY A 135 5.93 -12.54 -0.30
N THR A 136 5.29 -11.43 -0.67
CA THR A 136 3.91 -11.41 -1.21
C THR A 136 3.81 -12.12 -2.56
N MET A 137 4.82 -11.97 -3.42
CA MET A 137 4.92 -12.70 -4.68
C MET A 137 5.02 -14.20 -4.44
N VAL A 138 5.91 -14.65 -3.54
CA VAL A 138 6.03 -16.07 -3.20
C VAL A 138 4.71 -16.63 -2.67
N ALA A 139 4.01 -15.88 -1.83
CA ALA A 139 2.68 -16.26 -1.34
C ALA A 139 1.68 -16.43 -2.49
N ASN A 140 1.60 -15.46 -3.40
CA ASN A 140 0.71 -15.55 -4.56
C ASN A 140 1.08 -16.73 -5.50
N LEU A 141 2.36 -16.95 -5.77
CA LEU A 141 2.80 -18.13 -6.55
C LEU A 141 2.45 -19.44 -5.87
N SER A 142 2.53 -19.50 -4.54
CA SER A 142 2.20 -20.68 -3.74
C SER A 142 0.69 -20.97 -3.77
N SER A 143 -0.15 -19.93 -3.70
CA SER A 143 -1.62 -20.04 -3.78
C SER A 143 -2.14 -20.62 -5.10
N HIS A 144 -1.30 -20.61 -6.15
CA HIS A 144 -1.63 -21.07 -7.50
C HIS A 144 -0.73 -22.22 -7.98
N LYS A 145 -0.02 -22.87 -7.05
CA LYS A 145 0.83 -24.01 -7.38
C LYS A 145 -0.03 -25.25 -7.60
N ALA A 146 0.14 -25.88 -8.76
CA ALA A 146 -0.58 -27.11 -9.10
C ALA A 146 -0.35 -28.20 -8.02
N GLY A 147 -1.44 -28.83 -7.59
CA GLY A 147 -1.44 -29.84 -6.52
C GLY A 147 -1.54 -29.28 -5.11
N TRP A 148 -1.62 -27.95 -4.93
CA TRP A 148 -1.88 -27.27 -3.65
C TRP A 148 -3.21 -26.51 -3.68
N ASP A 149 -4.16 -26.96 -4.50
CA ASP A 149 -5.44 -26.30 -4.75
C ASP A 149 -6.30 -26.17 -3.49
N ASP A 150 -6.07 -27.00 -2.48
CA ASP A 150 -6.67 -27.01 -1.15
C ASP A 150 -5.99 -26.05 -0.14
N ARG A 151 -4.81 -25.53 -0.49
CA ARG A 151 -4.01 -24.60 0.33
C ARG A 151 -4.01 -23.16 -0.21
N TRP A 152 -4.81 -22.87 -1.23
CA TRP A 152 -4.85 -21.55 -1.85
C TRP A 152 -5.17 -20.43 -0.84
N GLU A 153 -6.09 -20.69 0.10
CA GLU A 153 -6.55 -19.72 1.09
C GLU A 153 -5.45 -19.42 2.13
N GLU A 154 -4.72 -20.44 2.58
CA GLU A 154 -3.55 -20.29 3.48
C GLU A 154 -2.54 -19.29 2.92
N PHE A 155 -2.17 -19.46 1.65
CA PHE A 155 -1.21 -18.57 0.99
C PHE A 155 -1.82 -17.23 0.60
N SER A 156 -3.12 -17.18 0.32
CA SER A 156 -3.86 -15.94 0.11
C SER A 156 -3.82 -15.04 1.36
N ASP A 157 -3.97 -15.61 2.55
CA ASP A 157 -3.92 -14.85 3.81
C ASP A 157 -2.52 -14.24 4.05
N TRP A 158 -1.46 -14.98 3.73
CA TRP A 158 -0.09 -14.45 3.74
C TRP A 158 0.10 -13.31 2.73
N ALA A 159 -0.41 -13.49 1.51
CA ALA A 159 -0.33 -12.47 0.47
C ALA A 159 -1.09 -11.19 0.88
N GLU A 160 -2.27 -11.31 1.51
CA GLU A 160 -3.04 -10.15 1.97
C GLU A 160 -2.31 -9.37 3.08
N LYS A 161 -1.72 -10.09 4.06
CA LYS A 161 -0.85 -9.47 5.07
C LYS A 161 0.34 -8.75 4.42
N GLY A 162 0.94 -9.36 3.41
CA GLY A 162 2.06 -8.80 2.67
C GLY A 162 1.71 -7.53 1.90
N GLN A 163 0.57 -7.50 1.20
CA GLN A 163 0.06 -6.31 0.53
C GLN A 163 -0.19 -5.15 1.50
N LYS A 164 -0.73 -5.45 2.70
CA LYS A 164 -0.94 -4.42 3.72
C LYS A 164 0.37 -3.77 4.15
N LEU A 165 1.38 -4.58 4.47
CA LEU A 165 2.70 -4.07 4.84
C LEU A 165 3.38 -3.31 3.69
N ASN A 166 3.23 -3.81 2.46
CA ASN A 166 3.75 -3.15 1.27
C ASN A 166 3.14 -1.74 1.10
N ALA A 167 1.81 -1.60 1.19
CA ALA A 167 1.13 -0.32 1.10
C ALA A 167 1.56 0.65 2.22
N GLU A 168 1.70 0.16 3.45
CA GLU A 168 2.19 0.96 4.58
C GLU A 168 3.65 1.44 4.36
N LEU A 169 4.53 0.59 3.84
CA LEU A 169 5.93 0.93 3.55
C LEU A 169 6.06 1.90 2.37
N ILE A 170 5.28 1.71 1.31
CA ILE A 170 5.20 2.64 0.18
C ILE A 170 4.77 4.03 0.65
N HIS A 171 3.74 4.11 1.50
CA HIS A 171 3.30 5.37 2.07
C HIS A 171 4.42 6.07 2.87
N LEU A 172 5.22 5.30 3.61
CA LEU A 172 6.33 5.82 4.41
C LEU A 172 7.45 6.43 3.57
N VAL A 173 7.60 6.06 2.29
CA VAL A 173 8.61 6.66 1.38
C VAL A 173 8.39 8.17 1.24
N ASP A 174 7.13 8.56 0.95
CA ASP A 174 6.76 9.96 0.82
C ASP A 174 6.62 10.67 2.18
N GLU A 175 6.19 9.95 3.23
CA GLU A 175 6.11 10.52 4.58
C GLU A 175 7.49 10.94 5.11
N ASP A 176 8.56 10.21 4.80
CA ASP A 176 9.92 10.59 5.21
C ASP A 176 10.32 11.96 4.65
N THR A 177 10.05 12.19 3.36
CA THR A 177 10.27 13.50 2.71
C THR A 177 9.38 14.58 3.31
N ARG A 178 8.11 14.27 3.62
CA ARG A 178 7.21 15.21 4.31
C ARG A 178 7.72 15.57 5.71
N ALA A 179 8.25 14.60 6.45
CA ALA A 179 8.83 14.82 7.78
C ALA A 179 10.06 15.71 7.70
N PHE A 180 10.94 15.48 6.73
CA PHE A 180 12.10 16.35 6.48
C PHE A 180 11.69 17.79 6.16
N ASN A 181 10.72 17.98 5.26
CA ASN A 181 10.24 19.31 4.89
C ASN A 181 9.64 20.06 6.09
N LYS A 182 8.89 19.37 6.97
CA LYS A 182 8.38 19.96 8.22
C LYS A 182 9.49 20.46 9.15
N ILE A 183 10.63 19.78 9.20
CA ILE A 183 11.79 20.27 9.95
C ILE A 183 12.32 21.57 9.33
N MET A 184 12.47 21.62 8.00
CA MET A 184 12.95 22.81 7.29
C MET A 184 11.99 24.01 7.48
N ASP A 185 10.69 23.77 7.40
CA ASP A 185 9.65 24.77 7.64
C ASP A 185 9.73 25.31 9.07
N ALA A 186 9.89 24.41 10.06
CA ALA A 186 10.04 24.81 11.46
C ALA A 186 11.32 25.65 11.69
N PHE A 187 12.42 25.33 11.01
CA PHE A 187 13.64 26.14 11.09
C PHE A 187 13.49 27.53 10.48
N SER A 188 12.59 27.67 9.50
CA SER A 188 12.33 28.92 8.78
C SER A 188 11.40 29.88 9.53
N LEU A 189 10.79 29.44 10.64
CA LEU A 189 9.94 30.30 11.47
C LEU A 189 10.70 31.52 12.05
N PRO A 190 10.02 32.65 12.27
CA PRO A 190 10.59 33.85 12.88
C PRO A 190 11.20 33.61 14.26
N LYS A 191 12.12 34.48 14.66
CA LYS A 191 12.87 34.40 15.93
C LYS A 191 13.22 35.79 16.49
N GLY A 192 12.45 36.81 16.15
CA GLY A 192 12.69 38.21 16.48
C GLY A 192 12.32 38.58 17.91
N ASN A 193 11.35 37.89 18.51
CA ASN A 193 10.94 38.07 19.91
C ASN A 193 10.87 36.74 20.67
N ASP A 194 10.62 36.79 21.97
CA ASP A 194 10.66 35.59 22.83
C ASP A 194 9.47 34.65 22.60
N GLU A 195 8.30 35.17 22.22
CA GLU A 195 7.13 34.36 21.83
C GLU A 195 7.41 33.59 20.55
N GLU A 196 7.98 34.24 19.54
CA GLU A 196 8.42 33.63 18.28
C GLU A 196 9.49 32.56 18.51
N LYS A 197 10.48 32.83 19.37
CA LYS A 197 11.51 31.83 19.73
C LYS A 197 10.90 30.61 20.42
N ALA A 198 9.92 30.80 21.31
CA ALA A 198 9.24 29.72 21.99
C ALA A 198 8.41 28.87 21.01
N ALA A 199 7.61 29.52 20.15
CA ALA A 199 6.83 28.85 19.12
C ALA A 199 7.70 28.09 18.12
N ARG A 200 8.81 28.70 17.67
CA ARG A 200 9.80 28.07 16.80
C ARG A 200 10.43 26.84 17.44
N THR A 201 10.84 26.93 18.71
CA THR A 201 11.40 25.79 19.45
C THR A 201 10.40 24.65 19.55
N ALA A 202 9.14 24.94 19.90
CA ALA A 202 8.08 23.94 19.97
C ALA A 202 7.84 23.26 18.62
N ALA A 203 7.76 24.04 17.53
CA ALA A 203 7.59 23.51 16.19
C ALA A 203 8.77 22.61 15.75
N ILE A 204 10.01 22.99 16.07
CA ILE A 204 11.20 22.16 15.77
C ILE A 204 11.15 20.84 16.54
N GLN A 205 10.78 20.86 17.82
CA GLN A 205 10.69 19.64 18.63
C GLN A 205 9.59 18.70 18.13
N GLU A 206 8.43 19.24 17.74
CA GLU A 206 7.34 18.43 17.16
C GLU A 206 7.73 17.84 15.80
N ALA A 207 8.32 18.65 14.91
CA ALA A 207 8.82 18.16 13.63
C ALA A 207 9.93 17.11 13.79
N THR A 208 10.81 17.27 14.79
CA THR A 208 11.86 16.29 15.12
C THR A 208 11.25 14.99 15.62
N ARG A 209 10.24 15.05 16.50
CA ARG A 209 9.50 13.86 16.98
C ARG A 209 8.90 13.10 15.79
N TYR A 210 8.20 13.80 14.90
CA TYR A 210 7.63 13.19 13.70
C TYR A 210 8.69 12.56 12.79
N ALA A 211 9.83 13.21 12.58
CA ALA A 211 10.96 12.65 11.81
C ALA A 211 11.68 11.48 12.49
N ILE A 212 11.47 11.25 13.79
CA ILE A 212 11.90 10.04 14.49
C ILE A 212 10.86 8.92 14.31
N GLU A 213 9.57 9.28 14.39
CA GLU A 213 8.46 8.33 14.29
C GLU A 213 8.38 7.64 12.93
N ILE A 214 8.61 8.38 11.82
CA ILE A 214 8.55 7.80 10.46
C ILE A 214 9.56 6.64 10.28
N PRO A 215 10.89 6.81 10.47
CA PRO A 215 11.82 5.70 10.35
C PRO A 215 11.59 4.62 11.42
N PHE A 216 11.11 4.96 12.62
CA PHE A 216 10.71 3.95 13.60
C PHE A 216 9.54 3.09 13.10
N MET A 217 8.57 3.68 12.42
CA MET A 217 7.50 2.93 11.75
C MET A 217 8.04 2.06 10.62
N VAL A 218 8.98 2.55 9.81
CA VAL A 218 9.69 1.73 8.80
C VAL A 218 10.33 0.51 9.45
N MET A 219 11.01 0.67 10.59
CA MET A 219 11.60 -0.46 11.34
C MET A 219 10.53 -1.47 11.75
N LYS A 220 9.41 -1.03 12.34
CA LYS A 220 8.34 -1.91 12.80
C LYS A 220 7.67 -2.67 11.66
N LYS A 221 7.35 -1.99 10.57
CA LYS A 221 6.69 -2.60 9.40
C LYS A 221 7.62 -3.55 8.65
N SER A 222 8.89 -3.16 8.47
CA SER A 222 9.91 -4.03 7.91
C SER A 222 10.12 -5.26 8.81
N TYR A 223 10.25 -5.10 10.13
CA TYR A 223 10.40 -6.23 11.03
C TYR A 223 9.21 -7.22 10.95
N ALA A 224 7.98 -6.72 10.87
CA ALA A 224 6.79 -7.55 10.68
C ALA A 224 6.82 -8.36 9.36
N ALA A 225 7.46 -7.83 8.31
CA ALA A 225 7.61 -8.55 7.04
C ALA A 225 8.47 -9.81 7.15
N LEU A 226 9.39 -9.89 8.13
CA LEU A 226 10.22 -11.08 8.34
C LEU A 226 9.40 -12.32 8.71
N GLU A 227 8.26 -12.16 9.37
CA GLU A 227 7.34 -13.27 9.67
C GLU A 227 6.84 -13.91 8.37
N ILE A 228 6.40 -13.09 7.42
CA ILE A 228 5.87 -13.52 6.12
C ILE A 228 6.99 -14.17 5.30
N LEU A 229 8.16 -13.52 5.24
CA LEU A 229 9.31 -14.02 4.48
C LEU A 229 9.81 -15.36 5.02
N LYS A 230 9.83 -15.53 6.35
CA LYS A 230 10.16 -16.81 6.98
C LYS A 230 9.15 -17.89 6.58
N ALA A 231 7.85 -17.62 6.72
CA ALA A 231 6.81 -18.57 6.32
C ALA A 231 6.95 -18.96 4.84
N MET A 232 7.19 -17.98 3.95
CA MET A 232 7.36 -18.23 2.53
C MET A 232 8.64 -19.00 2.18
N ALA A 233 9.70 -18.87 2.97
CA ALA A 233 10.91 -19.68 2.82
C ALA A 233 10.73 -21.12 3.32
N GLU A 234 9.93 -21.34 4.36
CA GLU A 234 9.73 -22.65 5.00
C GLU A 234 8.63 -23.49 4.31
N THR A 235 7.50 -22.86 3.94
CA THR A 235 6.30 -23.58 3.47
C THR A 235 5.81 -23.14 2.09
N GLY A 236 6.34 -22.03 1.56
CA GLY A 236 5.99 -21.50 0.24
C GLY A 236 6.53 -22.36 -0.91
N ASN A 237 6.30 -21.87 -2.14
CA ASN A 237 6.74 -22.55 -3.35
C ASN A 237 8.26 -22.78 -3.35
N PRO A 238 8.75 -24.04 -3.36
CA PRO A 238 10.17 -24.35 -3.29
C PRO A 238 11.01 -23.70 -4.40
N ASN A 239 10.39 -23.44 -5.56
CA ASN A 239 11.04 -22.82 -6.71
C ASN A 239 11.31 -21.32 -6.51
N SER A 240 10.76 -20.71 -5.45
CA SER A 240 10.86 -19.27 -5.16
C SER A 240 11.47 -19.00 -3.77
N VAL A 241 12.15 -19.98 -3.18
CA VAL A 241 12.85 -19.82 -1.89
C VAL A 241 13.94 -18.75 -1.99
N SER A 242 14.61 -18.62 -3.13
CA SER A 242 15.58 -17.55 -3.37
C SER A 242 14.95 -16.16 -3.29
N ASP A 243 13.72 -16.01 -3.76
CA ASP A 243 12.99 -14.73 -3.74
C ASP A 243 12.65 -14.34 -2.29
N ALA A 244 12.19 -15.30 -1.47
CA ALA A 244 12.01 -15.09 -0.03
C ALA A 244 13.32 -14.75 0.68
N GLY A 245 14.43 -15.37 0.28
CA GLY A 245 15.77 -15.08 0.81
C GLY A 245 16.24 -13.65 0.51
N VAL A 246 16.11 -13.20 -0.75
CA VAL A 246 16.41 -11.82 -1.15
C VAL A 246 15.50 -10.83 -0.41
N GLY A 247 14.22 -11.16 -0.29
CA GLY A 247 13.27 -10.34 0.48
C GLY A 247 13.70 -10.17 1.94
N ALA A 248 14.15 -11.24 2.60
CA ALA A 248 14.65 -11.19 3.97
C ALA A 248 15.90 -10.31 4.12
N LEU A 249 16.82 -10.35 3.15
CA LEU A 249 17.99 -9.48 3.13
C LEU A 249 17.60 -8.01 2.95
N ALA A 250 16.69 -7.71 2.02
CA ALA A 250 16.21 -6.36 1.77
C ALA A 250 15.50 -5.76 2.99
N VAL A 251 14.58 -6.52 3.60
CA VAL A 251 13.87 -6.12 4.82
C VAL A 251 14.83 -5.92 6.00
N ARG A 252 15.83 -6.78 6.16
CA ARG A 252 16.85 -6.61 7.20
C ARG A 252 17.63 -5.31 7.02
N SER A 253 18.05 -5.02 5.78
CA SER A 253 18.72 -3.75 5.44
C SER A 253 17.82 -2.55 5.66
N ALA A 254 16.51 -2.66 5.38
CA ALA A 254 15.53 -1.62 5.67
C ALA A 254 15.44 -1.30 7.17
N VAL A 255 15.37 -2.31 8.04
CA VAL A 255 15.38 -2.12 9.50
C VAL A 255 16.67 -1.42 9.96
N MET A 256 17.82 -1.86 9.46
CA MET A 256 19.12 -1.28 9.82
C MET A 256 19.27 0.16 9.29
N GLY A 257 18.85 0.43 8.06
CA GLY A 257 18.88 1.77 7.46
C GLY A 257 17.96 2.74 8.20
N ALA A 258 16.73 2.32 8.50
CA ALA A 258 15.80 3.13 9.26
C ALA A 258 16.30 3.41 10.70
N PHE A 259 16.96 2.45 11.34
CA PHE A 259 17.60 2.66 12.64
C PHE A 259 18.66 3.77 12.62
N LEU A 260 19.46 3.88 11.55
CA LEU A 260 20.43 4.98 11.42
C LEU A 260 19.73 6.35 11.37
N ASN A 261 18.58 6.43 10.70
CA ASN A 261 17.76 7.65 10.62
C ASN A 261 17.10 8.00 11.97
N VAL A 262 16.61 7.00 12.70
CA VAL A 262 16.13 7.21 14.09
C VAL A 262 17.25 7.78 14.96
N LYS A 263 18.46 7.21 14.89
CA LYS A 263 19.58 7.65 15.73
C LYS A 263 20.01 9.09 15.47
N ILE A 264 20.08 9.51 14.21
CA ILE A 264 20.49 10.88 13.89
C ILE A 264 19.43 11.88 14.33
N ASN A 265 18.15 11.60 14.11
CA ASN A 265 17.06 12.51 14.50
C ASN A 265 16.86 12.57 16.03
N ALA A 266 17.03 11.44 16.73
CA ALA A 266 16.94 11.39 18.19
C ALA A 266 17.96 12.29 18.90
N SER A 267 19.10 12.59 18.26
CA SER A 267 20.09 13.52 18.81
C SER A 267 19.59 14.97 18.91
N GLY A 268 18.57 15.33 18.12
CA GLY A 268 17.95 16.66 18.11
C GLY A 268 16.74 16.82 19.03
N LEU A 269 16.30 15.75 19.71
CA LEU A 269 15.16 15.77 20.63
C LEU A 269 15.63 16.06 22.06
N ASN A 270 14.96 16.99 22.74
CA ASN A 270 15.27 17.34 24.12
C ASN A 270 14.59 16.41 25.14
N ASP A 271 13.46 15.81 24.75
CA ASP A 271 12.70 14.80 25.50
C ASP A 271 13.43 13.45 25.38
N LYS A 272 14.34 13.18 26.33
CA LYS A 272 15.24 12.00 26.33
C LYS A 272 14.71 10.85 27.16
#